data_AF-A0A5B9FMZ6-F1
#
_entry.id   AF-A0A5B9FMZ6-F1
#
_cell.length_a   1.000
_cell.length_b   1.000
_cell.length_c   1.000
_cell.angle_alpha   90.00
_cell.angle_beta   90.00
_cell.angle_gamma   90.00
#
_symmetry.space_group_name_H-M   'P 1'
#
loop_
_entity.id
_entity.type
_entity.pdbx_description
1 polymer ?
#
loop_
_entity_poly.entity_id
_entity_poly.type
_entity_poly.pdbx_seq_one_letter_code
_entity_poly.pdbx_strand_id
1 'polypeptide(L)'
;MPETRMEIANFAQTEIRGRNFVSFDVAMNGHVISTIDAPLLSGRILWSHAAIQGFGEVEIGERTMLEAEIDRALGEGAPRTDDAVSH
;
A
#
# COMPACT_ATOMS: atom_id res chain seq x y z
N MET A 1 -0.13 -10.12 25.88
CA MET A 1 -0.63 -10.81 24.66
C MET A 1 0.36 -10.47 23.56
N PRO A 2 0.95 -11.41 22.82
CA PRO A 2 1.73 -11.03 21.65
C PRO A 2 0.76 -10.33 20.70
N GLU A 3 0.99 -9.04 20.46
CA GLU A 3 0.19 -8.27 19.52
C GLU A 3 0.43 -8.87 18.15
N THR A 4 -0.61 -9.44 17.57
CA THR A 4 -0.63 -9.89 16.18
C THR A 4 -0.24 -8.70 15.31
N ARG A 5 1.00 -8.69 14.82
CA ARG A 5 1.52 -7.57 14.04
C ARG A 5 1.32 -7.87 12.56
N MET A 6 0.41 -7.10 11.96
CA MET A 6 0.26 -7.03 10.51
C MET A 6 1.29 -6.04 9.96
N GLU A 7 1.99 -6.43 8.91
CA GLU A 7 3.10 -5.69 8.31
C GLU A 7 2.95 -5.68 6.78
N ILE A 8 3.44 -4.61 6.14
CA ILE A 8 3.57 -4.55 4.68
C ILE A 8 4.98 -5.01 4.30
N ALA A 9 5.05 -5.95 3.38
CA ALA A 9 6.29 -6.45 2.82
C ALA A 9 6.31 -6.30 1.29
N ASN A 10 7.50 -6.35 0.70
CA ASN A 10 7.70 -6.37 -0.75
C ASN A 10 6.96 -5.26 -1.52
N PHE A 11 6.86 -4.06 -0.93
CA PHE A 11 6.16 -2.93 -1.54
C PHE A 11 6.86 -2.49 -2.85
N ALA A 12 6.07 -2.39 -3.91
CA ALA A 12 6.49 -1.89 -5.20
C ALA A 12 5.43 -0.94 -5.78
N GLN A 13 5.89 0.14 -6.41
CA GLN A 13 5.06 1.03 -7.20
C GLN A 13 5.48 0.96 -8.66
N THR A 14 4.51 0.82 -9.56
CA THR A 14 4.75 0.76 -11.01
C THR A 14 3.81 1.71 -11.73
N GLU A 15 4.31 2.42 -12.74
CA GLU A 15 3.48 3.19 -13.67
C GLU A 15 3.22 2.39 -14.95
N ILE A 16 1.95 2.24 -15.31
CA ILE A 16 1.52 1.58 -16.55
C ILE A 16 0.58 2.53 -17.31
N ARG A 17 1.03 3.02 -18.47
CA ARG A 17 0.25 3.94 -19.35
C ARG A 17 -0.27 5.19 -18.60
N GLY A 18 0.58 5.81 -17.77
CA GLY A 18 0.22 7.01 -17.00
C GLY A 18 -0.71 6.74 -15.80
N ARG A 19 -0.90 5.48 -15.42
CA ARG A 19 -1.62 5.09 -14.19
C ARG A 19 -0.66 4.43 -13.23
N ASN A 20 -0.68 4.86 -11.98
CA ASN A 20 0.13 4.26 -10.93
C ASN A 20 -0.58 3.05 -10.34
N PHE A 21 0.20 2.02 -10.06
CA PHE A 21 -0.23 0.80 -9.39
C PHE A 21 0.73 0.51 -8.25
N VAL A 22 0.21 -0.05 -7.17
CA VAL A 22 1.00 -0.59 -6.06
C VAL A 22 0.78 -2.09 -5.99
N SER A 23 1.86 -2.79 -5.65
CA SER A 23 1.87 -4.21 -5.35
C SER A 23 2.57 -4.39 -4.01
N PHE A 24 1.97 -5.13 -3.09
CA PHE A 24 2.58 -5.39 -1.79
C PHE A 24 2.00 -6.65 -1.15
N ASP A 25 2.78 -7.25 -0.27
CA ASP A 25 2.38 -8.38 0.54
C ASP A 25 1.93 -7.90 1.92
N VAL A 26 0.86 -8.49 2.43
CA VAL A 26 0.44 -8.41 3.81
C VAL A 26 1.03 -9.61 4.54
N ALA A 27 1.89 -9.34 5.51
CA ALA A 27 2.48 -10.35 6.38
C ALA A 27 1.91 -10.27 7.79
N MET A 28 1.75 -11.42 8.43
CA MET A 28 1.29 -11.56 9.80
C MET A 28 2.26 -12.49 10.52
N ASN A 29 2.87 -12.01 11.60
CA ASN A 29 3.89 -12.75 12.35
C ASN A 29 5.03 -13.30 11.46
N GLY A 30 5.45 -12.53 10.44
CA GLY A 30 6.49 -12.91 9.50
C GLY A 30 6.06 -13.85 8.37
N HIS A 31 4.78 -14.19 8.27
CA HIS A 31 4.24 -15.02 7.19
C HIS A 31 3.35 -14.19 6.25
N VAL A 32 3.60 -14.24 4.95
CA VAL A 32 2.72 -13.61 3.95
C VAL A 32 1.38 -14.32 3.94
N ILE A 33 0.31 -13.56 4.17
CA ILE A 33 -1.07 -14.07 4.21
C ILE A 33 -1.90 -13.56 3.02
N SER A 34 -1.50 -12.45 2.40
CA SER A 34 -2.17 -11.87 1.25
C SER A 34 -1.19 -11.08 0.39
N THR A 35 -1.45 -11.02 -0.92
CA THR A 35 -0.79 -10.14 -1.87
C THR A 35 -1.85 -9.23 -2.49
N ILE A 36 -1.58 -7.93 -2.54
CA ILE A 36 -2.50 -6.90 -3.01
C ILE A 36 -1.87 -6.18 -4.18
N ASP A 37 -2.59 -6.17 -5.31
CA ASP A 37 -2.29 -5.33 -6.47
C ASP A 37 -3.43 -4.33 -6.66
N ALA A 38 -3.14 -3.04 -6.63
CA ALA A 38 -4.18 -2.03 -6.73
C ALA A 38 -3.76 -0.78 -7.51
N PRO A 39 -4.68 -0.19 -8.30
CA PRO A 39 -4.43 1.12 -8.89
C PRO A 39 -4.46 2.21 -7.81
N LEU A 40 -3.59 3.21 -7.99
CA LEU A 40 -3.63 4.46 -7.25
C LEU A 40 -4.48 5.50 -8.00
N LEU A 41 -5.42 6.11 -7.30
CA LEU A 41 -6.19 7.26 -7.74
C LEU A 41 -5.88 8.44 -6.82
N SER A 42 -5.28 9.50 -7.37
CA SER A 42 -4.87 10.70 -6.60
C SER A 42 -4.01 10.36 -5.36
N GLY A 43 -3.09 9.41 -5.51
CA GLY A 43 -2.18 8.96 -4.44
C GLY A 43 -2.79 7.99 -3.43
N ARG A 44 -4.07 7.61 -3.57
CA ARG A 44 -4.74 6.66 -2.68
C ARG A 44 -5.07 5.36 -3.40
N ILE A 45 -5.10 4.25 -2.67
CA ILE A 45 -5.53 2.97 -3.22
C ILE A 45 -7.01 3.01 -3.59
N LEU A 46 -7.32 2.62 -4.83
CA LEU A 46 -8.69 2.42 -5.28
C LEU A 46 -9.10 0.97 -5.00
N TRP A 47 -9.50 0.69 -3.76
CA TRP A 47 -9.85 -0.66 -3.27
C TRP A 47 -10.92 -1.39 -4.08
N SER A 48 -11.84 -0.64 -4.70
CA SER A 48 -12.87 -1.22 -5.58
C SER A 48 -12.30 -1.92 -6.81
N HIS A 49 -11.02 -1.70 -7.12
CA HIS A 49 -10.29 -2.28 -8.24
C HIS A 49 -9.01 -2.99 -7.79
N ALA A 50 -8.86 -3.24 -6.49
CA ALA A 50 -7.74 -4.03 -5.97
C ALA A 50 -7.98 -5.51 -6.26
N ALA A 51 -6.95 -6.17 -6.79
CA ALA A 51 -6.86 -7.62 -6.79
C ALA A 51 -6.20 -8.06 -5.49
N ILE A 52 -6.87 -8.95 -4.75
CA ILE A 52 -6.39 -9.46 -3.46
C ILE A 52 -6.28 -10.98 -3.60
N GLN A 53 -5.09 -11.52 -3.40
CA GLN A 53 -4.80 -12.96 -3.45
C GLN A 53 -4.37 -13.44 -2.07
N GLY A 54 -5.11 -14.34 -1.40
CA GLY A 54 -4.72 -14.83 -0.07
C GLY A 54 -5.85 -15.39 0.80
N PHE A 55 -5.49 -15.74 2.04
CA PHE A 55 -6.38 -16.43 2.99
C PHE A 55 -7.28 -15.41 3.71
N GLY A 56 -8.57 -15.38 3.33
CA GLY A 56 -9.57 -14.47 3.90
C GLY A 56 -9.62 -13.14 3.16
N GLU A 57 -10.82 -12.71 2.75
CA GLU A 57 -11.02 -11.35 2.27
C GLU A 57 -10.54 -10.39 3.37
N VAL A 58 -9.58 -9.52 3.07
CA VAL A 58 -9.11 -8.49 4.00
C VAL A 58 -10.32 -7.70 4.50
N GLU A 59 -10.64 -7.87 5.77
CA GLU A 59 -11.84 -7.29 6.37
C GLU A 59 -11.73 -5.76 6.34
N ILE A 60 -12.87 -5.06 6.30
CA ILE A 60 -12.91 -3.60 6.17
C ILE A 60 -12.08 -2.90 7.26
N GLY A 61 -12.01 -3.48 8.48
CA GLY A 61 -11.18 -2.94 9.56
C GLY A 61 -9.66 -3.03 9.32
N GLU A 62 -9.22 -4.05 8.59
CA GLU A 62 -7.80 -4.27 8.25
C GLU A 62 -7.33 -3.30 7.15
N ARG A 63 -8.26 -2.87 6.28
CA ARG A 63 -7.98 -1.91 5.19
C ARG A 63 -7.50 -0.55 5.72
N THR A 64 -8.09 -0.05 6.80
CA THR A 64 -7.71 1.24 7.39
C THR A 64 -6.28 1.23 7.93
N MET A 65 -5.85 0.09 8.51
CA MET A 65 -4.47 -0.07 8.98
C MET A 65 -3.49 -0.15 7.81
N LEU A 66 -3.86 -0.88 6.76
CA LEU A 66 -3.05 -0.96 5.54
C LEU A 66 -2.92 0.41 4.87
N GLU A 67 -4.00 1.19 4.77
CA GLU A 67 -3.94 2.55 4.24
C GLU A 67 -2.96 3.44 5.00
N ALA A 68 -2.94 3.38 6.33
CA ALA A 68 -2.00 4.18 7.13
C ALA A 68 -0.53 3.79 6.89
N GLU A 69 -0.25 2.50 6.71
CA GLU A 69 1.10 2.00 6.45
C GLU A 69 1.53 2.28 4.99
N ILE A 70 0.57 2.25 4.05
CA ILE A 70 0.79 2.63 2.65
C ILE A 70 1.04 4.12 2.52
N ASP A 71 0.25 4.96 3.20
CA ASP A 71 0.45 6.41 3.23
C ASP A 71 1.85 6.76 3.77
N ARG A 72 2.36 5.98 4.74
CA ARG A 72 3.76 6.09 5.20
C ARG A 72 4.76 5.69 4.12
N ALA A 73 4.59 4.53 3.51
CA ALA A 73 5.47 4.03 2.45
C ALA A 73 5.51 4.97 1.22
N LEU A 74 4.36 5.51 0.82
CA LEU A 74 4.23 6.49 -0.26
C LEU A 74 4.76 7.88 0.15
N GLY A 75 4.61 8.27 1.40
CA GLY A 75 5.15 9.52 1.95
C GLY A 75 6.68 9.55 2.03
N GLU A 76 7.32 8.39 2.19
CA GLU A 76 8.79 8.24 2.07
C GLU A 76 9.26 8.07 0.61
N GLY A 77 8.36 7.70 -0.31
CA GLY A 77 8.65 7.42 -1.73
C GLY A 77 8.30 8.57 -2.71
N ALA A 78 7.59 9.60 -2.30
CA ALA A 78 7.34 10.75 -3.16
C ALA A 78 8.62 11.60 -3.31
N PRO A 79 9.13 11.85 -4.53
CA PRO A 79 10.11 12.91 -4.70
C PRO A 79 9.43 14.20 -4.25
N ARG A 80 9.91 14.80 -3.16
CA ARG A 80 9.59 16.18 -2.80
C ARG A 80 10.01 17.05 -3.97
N THR A 81 9.07 17.33 -4.86
CA THR A 81 9.15 18.46 -5.76
C THR A 81 8.44 19.60 -5.05
N ASP A 82 9.07 20.77 -5.09
CA ASP A 82 8.74 22.05 -4.44
C ASP A 82 9.38 22.19 -3.04
N ASP A 83 10.36 23.05 -2.82
CA ASP A 83 10.47 24.43 -3.31
C ASP A 83 11.84 24.77 -3.92
N ALA A 84 11.84 24.98 -5.23
CA ALA A 84 12.71 25.94 -5.88
C ALA A 84 11.90 27.21 -6.10
N VAL A 85 11.91 28.14 -5.14
CA VAL A 85 11.51 29.53 -5.37
C VAL A 85 12.56 30.47 -4.80
N SER A 86 13.07 31.30 -5.70
CA SER A 86 14.00 32.41 -5.54
C SER A 86 13.76 33.27 -4.30
N HIS A 87 14.86 33.73 -3.68
CA HIS A 87 15.04 35.15 -3.43
C HIS A 87 16.52 35.57 -3.36
#